data_AF-A0A2H5ZQS0-F1
#
_entry.id   AF-A0A2H5ZQS0-F1
#
_cell.length_a   1.000
_cell.length_b   1.000
_cell.length_c   1.000
_cell.angle_alpha   90.00
_cell.angle_beta   90.00
_cell.angle_gamma   90.00
#
_symmetry.space_group_name_H-M   'P 1'
#
loop_
_entity.id
_entity.type
_entity.pdbx_description
1 polymer ?
#
loop_
_entity_poly.entity_id
_entity_poly.type
_entity_poly.pdbx_seq_one_letter_code
_entity_poly.pdbx_strand_id
1 'polypeptide(L)'
;MVVVGLDPGLRSTGYAVLAGSRTGLVVREVGVLRASVPDLAGQLRDLYREATAVLREARPRWVVLEEVFSHPQHPRTAILMGHVRGILYLAAAELEVPVRALAPAEVKQAVCGNGRATKAQVQAALRACLGLQGELDAHAADALALAATVLARSGFPLRAPVVAAR
;
A
#
# COMPACT_ATOMS: atom_id res chain seq x y z
N MET A 1 9.83 7.28 -10.63
CA MET A 1 8.47 6.72 -10.82
C MET A 1 7.74 6.81 -9.50
N VAL A 2 6.50 7.32 -9.46
CA VAL A 2 5.69 7.35 -8.22
C VAL A 2 4.68 6.21 -8.24
N VAL A 3 4.52 5.53 -7.11
CA VAL A 3 3.57 4.44 -6.89
C VAL A 3 2.84 4.69 -5.58
N VAL A 4 1.53 4.47 -5.56
CA VAL A 4 0.72 4.49 -4.33
C VAL A 4 0.29 3.08 -3.99
N GLY A 5 0.64 2.62 -2.79
CA GLY A 5 0.12 1.38 -2.22
C GLY A 5 -1.09 1.68 -1.34
N LEU A 6 -2.09 0.80 -1.36
CA LEU A 6 -3.29 0.87 -0.54
C LEU A 6 -3.55 -0.50 0.10
N ASP A 7 -3.70 -0.51 1.43
CA ASP A 7 -4.13 -1.68 2.20
C ASP A 7 -5.59 -1.49 2.68
N PRO A 8 -6.59 -2.08 2.00
CA PRO A 8 -7.99 -1.79 2.23
C PRO A 8 -8.50 -2.25 3.60
N GLY A 9 -9.18 -1.35 4.30
CA GLY A 9 -9.97 -1.67 5.48
C GLY A 9 -11.14 -0.71 5.63
N LEU A 10 -12.28 -1.23 6.09
CA LEU A 10 -13.56 -0.50 6.09
C LEU A 10 -13.55 0.74 6.99
N ARG A 11 -12.86 0.67 8.13
CA ARG A 11 -12.72 1.82 9.05
C ARG A 11 -11.40 2.57 8.84
N SER A 12 -10.37 1.84 8.45
CA SER A 12 -8.99 2.32 8.32
C SER A 12 -8.39 1.66 7.09
N THR A 13 -7.97 2.46 6.11
CA THR A 13 -7.25 1.97 4.93
C THR A 13 -5.84 2.54 4.96
N GLY A 14 -4.82 1.70 5.01
CA GLY A 14 -3.43 2.15 4.96
C GLY A 14 -3.08 2.67 3.58
N TYR A 15 -2.24 3.70 3.50
CA TYR A 15 -1.69 4.16 2.23
C TYR A 15 -0.21 4.51 2.36
N ALA A 16 0.51 4.41 1.24
CA ALA A 16 1.89 4.83 1.13
C ALA A 16 2.21 5.36 -0.27
N VAL A 17 2.83 6.53 -0.34
CA VAL A 17 3.35 7.14 -1.57
C VAL A 17 4.86 6.94 -1.61
N LEU A 18 5.35 6.17 -2.58
CA LEU A 18 6.78 5.96 -2.78
C LEU A 18 7.22 6.45 -4.15
N ALA A 19 8.44 6.98 -4.20
CA ALA A 19 9.13 7.34 -5.42
C ALA A 19 10.35 6.43 -5.62
N GLY A 20 10.40 5.72 -6.75
CA GLY A 20 11.59 5.02 -7.22
C GLY A 20 12.48 5.95 -8.04
N SER A 21 13.78 5.94 -7.73
CA SER A 21 14.84 6.66 -8.44
C SER A 21 16.06 5.76 -8.64
N ARG A 22 17.08 6.21 -9.39
CA ARG A 22 18.31 5.44 -9.60
C ARG A 22 19.05 5.12 -8.29
N THR A 23 18.88 5.94 -7.26
CA THR A 23 19.53 5.78 -5.96
C THR A 23 18.72 4.92 -4.98
N GLY A 24 17.53 4.45 -5.37
CA GLY A 24 16.67 3.61 -4.56
C GLY A 24 15.27 4.17 -4.38
N LEU A 25 14.61 3.73 -3.32
CA LEU A 25 13.24 4.09 -2.97
C LEU A 25 13.23 5.23 -1.96
N VAL A 26 12.34 6.20 -2.17
CA VAL A 26 12.09 7.32 -1.26
C VAL A 26 10.64 7.26 -0.83
N VAL A 27 10.41 7.24 0.48
CA VAL A 27 9.08 7.37 1.07
C VAL A 27 8.71 8.85 1.04
N ARG A 28 7.61 9.19 0.35
CA ARG A 28 7.10 10.57 0.30
C ARG A 28 6.07 10.81 1.38
N GLU A 29 5.19 9.84 1.58
CA GLU A 29 4.06 9.95 2.50
C GLU A 29 3.61 8.54 2.91
N VAL A 30 3.21 8.37 4.16
CA VAL A 30 2.63 7.14 4.70
C VAL A 30 1.58 7.54 5.72
N GLY A 31 0.42 6.91 5.66
CA GLY A 31 -0.65 7.21 6.59
C GLY A 31 -1.80 6.22 6.53
N VAL A 32 -2.91 6.63 7.13
CA VAL A 32 -4.14 5.84 7.19
C VAL A 32 -5.31 6.75 6.86
N LEU A 33 -6.10 6.36 5.87
CA LEU A 33 -7.39 6.96 5.54
C LEU A 33 -8.42 6.50 6.56
N ARG A 34 -9.24 7.42 7.11
CA ARG A 34 -10.12 7.10 8.24
C ARG A 34 -11.58 7.43 7.96
N ALA A 35 -12.40 6.38 7.89
CA ALA A 35 -13.83 6.56 7.83
C ALA A 35 -14.39 7.02 9.19
N SER A 36 -15.11 8.14 9.20
CA SER A 36 -15.65 8.76 10.42
C SER A 36 -17.12 8.41 10.67
N VAL A 37 -17.86 8.10 9.61
CA VAL A 37 -19.30 7.82 9.64
C VAL A 37 -19.59 6.36 10.03
N PRO A 38 -20.67 6.07 10.78
CA PRO A 38 -20.96 4.71 11.24
C PRO A 38 -21.56 3.78 10.18
N ASP A 39 -22.31 4.30 9.22
CA ASP A 39 -22.95 3.49 8.17
C ASP A 39 -22.00 3.18 7.00
N LEU A 40 -22.27 2.09 6.29
CA LEU A 40 -21.41 1.60 5.21
C LEU A 40 -21.25 2.62 4.07
N ALA A 41 -22.32 3.30 3.66
CA ALA A 41 -22.27 4.23 2.54
C ALA A 41 -21.40 5.45 2.86
N GLY A 42 -21.54 5.99 4.08
CA GLY A 42 -20.71 7.05 4.61
C GLY A 42 -19.25 6.64 4.73
N GLN A 43 -18.98 5.43 5.21
CA GLN A 43 -17.61 4.90 5.28
C GLN A 43 -16.96 4.83 3.91
N LEU A 44 -17.66 4.27 2.91
CA LEU A 44 -17.15 4.16 1.55
C LEU A 44 -16.93 5.54 0.92
N ARG A 45 -17.82 6.51 1.17
CA ARG A 45 -17.67 7.88 0.70
C ARG A 45 -16.44 8.57 1.29
N ASP A 46 -16.23 8.43 2.61
CA ASP A 46 -15.08 9.04 3.29
C ASP A 46 -13.76 8.47 2.73
N LEU A 47 -13.66 7.13 2.65
CA LEU A 47 -12.49 6.45 2.08
C LEU A 47 -12.24 6.83 0.62
N TYR A 48 -13.29 6.91 -0.20
CA TYR A 48 -13.19 7.31 -1.59
C TYR A 48 -12.66 8.76 -1.74
N ARG A 49 -13.18 9.70 -0.93
CA ARG A 49 -12.73 11.10 -0.95
C ARG A 49 -11.27 11.24 -0.55
N GLU A 50 -10.88 10.60 0.55
CA GLU A 50 -9.50 10.65 1.03
C GLU A 50 -8.54 9.97 0.07
N ALA A 51 -8.88 8.78 -0.46
CA ALA A 51 -8.06 8.11 -1.46
C ALA A 51 -7.90 8.97 -2.72
N THR A 52 -9.00 9.55 -3.22
CA THR A 52 -8.95 10.43 -4.40
C THR A 52 -8.06 11.65 -4.17
N ALA A 53 -8.07 12.23 -2.97
CA ALA A 53 -7.20 13.35 -2.61
C ALA A 53 -5.71 12.94 -2.68
N VAL A 54 -5.34 11.83 -2.03
CA VAL A 54 -3.98 11.29 -2.07
C VAL A 54 -3.53 11.01 -3.50
N LEU A 55 -4.38 10.34 -4.30
CA LEU A 55 -4.04 10.00 -5.68
C LEU A 55 -3.88 11.25 -6.57
N ARG A 56 -4.73 12.27 -6.39
CA ARG A 56 -4.66 13.53 -7.15
C ARG A 56 -3.40 14.31 -6.84
N GLU A 57 -2.98 14.33 -5.57
CA GLU A 57 -1.75 14.99 -5.14
C GLU A 57 -0.51 14.22 -5.61
N ALA A 58 -0.47 12.91 -5.38
CA ALA A 58 0.69 12.08 -5.68
C ALA A 58 0.92 11.88 -7.19
N ARG A 59 -0.14 11.95 -8.01
CA ARG A 59 -0.15 11.63 -9.45
C ARG A 59 0.64 10.35 -9.78
N PRO A 60 0.29 9.21 -9.16
CA PRO A 60 1.07 8.00 -9.30
C PRO A 60 0.98 7.41 -10.70
N ARG A 61 2.02 6.67 -11.09
CA ARG A 61 1.99 5.84 -12.29
C ARG A 61 1.13 4.59 -12.09
N TRP A 62 1.08 4.08 -10.86
CA TRP A 62 0.32 2.88 -10.49
C TRP A 62 -0.26 3.04 -9.10
N VAL A 63 -1.49 2.56 -8.94
CA VAL A 63 -2.04 2.19 -7.63
C VAL A 63 -1.85 0.71 -7.42
N VAL A 64 -1.47 0.31 -6.21
CA VAL A 64 -1.18 -1.09 -5.86
C VAL A 64 -2.03 -1.51 -4.69
N LEU A 65 -2.70 -2.64 -4.82
CA LEU A 65 -3.52 -3.26 -3.78
C LEU A 65 -3.07 -4.71 -3.58
N GLU A 66 -3.28 -5.28 -2.40
CA GLU A 66 -3.13 -6.73 -2.22
C GLU A 66 -4.26 -7.47 -2.96
N GLU A 67 -4.03 -8.70 -3.41
CA GLU A 67 -5.11 -9.60 -3.81
C GLU A 67 -5.90 -10.06 -2.59
N VAL A 68 -7.23 -9.98 -2.66
CA VAL A 68 -8.09 -10.49 -1.59
C VAL A 68 -8.48 -11.92 -1.91
N PHE A 69 -8.12 -12.82 -1.00
CA PHE A 69 -8.62 -14.20 -0.98
C PHE A 69 -9.76 -14.29 0.04
N SER A 70 -10.95 -14.71 -0.41
CA SER A 70 -12.06 -14.94 0.49
C SER A 70 -11.87 -16.26 1.23
N HIS A 71 -11.72 -16.21 2.55
CA HIS A 71 -11.79 -17.42 3.35
C HIS A 71 -13.27 -17.87 3.44
N PRO A 72 -13.61 -19.14 3.14
CA PRO A 72 -15.00 -19.62 3.18
C PRO A 72 -15.68 -19.42 4.54
N GLN A 73 -14.90 -19.34 5.62
CA GLN A 73 -15.40 -19.13 6.98
C GLN A 73 -15.78 -17.67 7.29
N HIS A 74 -15.41 -16.70 6.44
CA HIS A 74 -15.64 -15.26 6.69
C HIS A 74 -16.24 -14.51 5.48
N PRO A 75 -17.38 -14.98 4.92
CA PRO A 75 -17.96 -14.42 3.70
C PRO A 75 -18.39 -12.95 3.86
N ARG A 76 -18.90 -12.56 5.05
CA ARG A 76 -19.29 -11.18 5.33
C ARG A 76 -18.11 -10.20 5.22
N THR A 77 -16.95 -10.60 5.75
CA THR A 77 -15.73 -9.78 5.67
C THR A 77 -15.28 -9.63 4.22
N ALA A 78 -15.34 -10.70 3.42
CA ALA A 78 -15.00 -10.64 2.01
C ALA A 78 -15.91 -9.68 1.23
N ILE A 79 -17.22 -9.68 1.48
CA ILE A 79 -18.17 -8.75 0.84
C ILE A 79 -17.84 -7.30 1.22
N LEU A 80 -17.60 -7.01 2.50
CA LEU A 80 -17.22 -5.67 2.95
C LEU A 80 -15.91 -5.20 2.31
N MET A 81 -14.91 -6.08 2.21
CA MET A 81 -13.67 -5.77 1.49
C MET A 81 -13.91 -5.55 0.00
N GLY A 82 -14.84 -6.26 -0.62
CA GLY A 82 -15.27 -6.03 -2.00
C GLY A 82 -15.77 -4.59 -2.21
N HIS A 83 -16.59 -4.06 -1.30
CA HIS A 83 -17.06 -2.67 -1.36
C HIS A 83 -15.91 -1.66 -1.26
N VAL A 84 -15.02 -1.83 -0.28
CA VAL A 84 -13.86 -0.92 -0.09
C VAL A 84 -12.95 -0.96 -1.32
N ARG A 85 -12.64 -2.14 -1.84
CA ARG A 85 -11.83 -2.28 -3.06
C ARG A 85 -12.50 -1.61 -4.25
N GLY A 86 -13.81 -1.82 -4.44
CA GLY A 86 -14.56 -1.22 -5.53
C GLY A 86 -14.39 0.29 -5.58
N ILE A 87 -14.48 0.97 -4.42
CA ILE A 87 -14.32 2.42 -4.37
C ILE A 87 -12.86 2.87 -4.60
N LEU A 88 -11.86 2.07 -4.22
CA LEU A 88 -10.45 2.39 -4.47
C LEU A 88 -10.08 2.21 -5.94
N TYR A 89 -10.63 1.18 -6.60
CA TYR A 89 -10.52 1.01 -8.05
C TYR A 89 -11.19 2.16 -8.80
N LEU A 90 -12.37 2.59 -8.36
CA LEU A 90 -13.07 3.73 -8.95
C LEU A 90 -12.25 5.03 -8.81
N ALA A 91 -11.74 5.32 -7.60
CA ALA A 91 -10.91 6.51 -7.36
C ALA A 91 -9.66 6.56 -8.27
N ALA A 92 -9.02 5.41 -8.50
CA ALA A 92 -7.89 5.32 -9.42
C ALA A 92 -8.32 5.52 -10.88
N ALA A 93 -9.43 4.89 -11.29
CA ALA A 93 -9.94 4.96 -12.65
C ALA A 93 -10.37 6.38 -13.06
N GLU A 94 -10.96 7.16 -12.16
CA GLU A 94 -11.33 8.56 -12.43
C GLU A 94 -10.14 9.49 -12.68
N LEU A 95 -8.95 9.08 -12.23
CA LEU A 95 -7.69 9.78 -12.47
C LEU A 95 -6.86 9.10 -13.57
N GLU A 96 -7.45 8.14 -14.29
CA GLU A 96 -6.81 7.34 -15.34
C GLU A 96 -5.53 6.62 -14.87
N VAL A 97 -5.46 6.31 -13.56
CA VAL A 97 -4.33 5.60 -12.98
C VAL A 97 -4.62 4.10 -12.98
N PRO A 98 -3.77 3.28 -13.62
CA PRO A 98 -3.98 1.84 -13.62
C PRO A 98 -3.70 1.23 -12.25
N VAL A 99 -4.49 0.21 -11.91
CA VAL A 99 -4.40 -0.53 -10.64
C VAL A 99 -3.71 -1.88 -10.86
N ARG A 100 -2.79 -2.24 -9.97
CA ARG A 100 -2.15 -3.55 -9.91
C ARG A 100 -2.49 -4.26 -8.60
N ALA A 101 -2.98 -5.50 -8.69
CA ALA A 101 -3.11 -6.37 -7.54
C ALA A 101 -1.84 -7.22 -7.36
N LEU A 102 -1.44 -7.50 -6.12
CA LEU A 102 -0.30 -8.35 -5.80
C LEU A 102 -0.71 -9.49 -4.87
N ALA A 103 -0.27 -10.71 -5.17
CA ALA A 103 -0.39 -11.81 -4.24
C ALA A 103 0.52 -11.59 -3.00
N PRO A 104 0.12 -12.02 -1.79
CA PRO A 104 0.93 -11.87 -0.57
C PRO A 104 2.34 -12.47 -0.70
N ALA A 105 2.46 -13.60 -1.42
CA ALA A 105 3.73 -14.26 -1.66
C ALA A 105 4.69 -13.40 -2.52
N GLU A 106 4.15 -12.60 -3.45
CA GLU A 106 4.97 -11.70 -4.27
C GLU A 106 5.60 -10.59 -3.43
N VAL A 107 4.84 -10.02 -2.48
CA VAL A 107 5.34 -8.99 -1.57
C VAL A 107 6.49 -9.55 -0.72
N LYS A 108 6.27 -10.72 -0.13
CA LYS A 108 7.27 -11.40 0.71
C LYS A 108 8.54 -11.74 -0.08
N GLN A 109 8.39 -12.23 -1.31
CA GLN A 109 9.52 -12.54 -2.18
C GLN A 109 10.32 -11.29 -2.56
N ALA A 110 9.64 -10.19 -2.90
CA ALA A 110 10.30 -8.96 -3.32
C ALA A 110 11.01 -8.23 -2.17
N VAL A 111 10.44 -8.25 -0.98
CA VAL A 111 10.99 -7.52 0.18
C VAL A 111 12.05 -8.34 0.93
N CYS A 112 11.80 -9.64 1.16
CA CYS A 112 12.65 -10.48 2.01
C CYS A 112 13.47 -11.52 1.23
N GLY A 113 13.28 -11.63 -0.09
CA GLY A 113 13.92 -12.67 -0.90
C GLY A 113 13.31 -14.07 -0.72
N ASN A 114 12.23 -14.21 0.07
CA ASN A 114 11.54 -15.47 0.33
C ASN A 114 10.02 -15.25 0.48
N GLY A 115 9.23 -15.87 -0.39
CA GLY A 115 7.76 -15.81 -0.38
C GLY A 115 7.09 -16.36 0.87
N ARG A 116 7.82 -17.07 1.75
CA ARG A 116 7.31 -17.61 3.02
C ARG A 116 7.61 -16.72 4.23
N ALA A 117 8.17 -15.52 4.03
CA ALA A 117 8.49 -14.59 5.11
C ALA A 117 7.25 -14.23 5.96
N THR A 118 7.48 -14.02 7.25
CA THR A 118 6.43 -13.53 8.17
C THR A 118 6.17 -12.05 7.94
N LYS A 119 4.98 -11.58 8.34
CA LYS A 119 4.62 -10.15 8.27
C LYS A 119 5.61 -9.27 9.03
N ALA A 120 6.05 -9.73 10.21
CA ALA A 120 7.07 -9.05 11.01
C ALA A 120 8.43 -8.94 10.29
N GLN A 121 8.85 -9.99 9.57
CA GLN A 121 10.08 -9.96 8.78
C GLN A 121 10.00 -8.95 7.63
N VAL A 122 8.85 -8.89 6.94
CA VAL A 122 8.61 -7.90 5.87
C VAL A 122 8.71 -6.48 6.43
N GLN A 123 8.05 -6.20 7.56
CA GLN A 123 8.09 -4.88 8.18
C GLN A 123 9.49 -4.49 8.65
N ALA A 124 10.23 -5.42 9.26
CA ALA A 124 11.61 -5.17 9.69
C ALA A 124 12.55 -4.86 8.50
N ALA A 125 12.42 -5.63 7.40
CA ALA A 125 13.18 -5.40 6.19
C ALA A 125 12.87 -4.03 5.56
N LEU A 126 11.58 -3.66 5.46
CA LEU A 126 11.17 -2.35 4.95
C LEU A 126 11.72 -1.20 5.79
N ARG A 127 11.63 -1.31 7.12
CA ARG A 127 12.19 -0.29 8.02
C ARG A 127 13.69 -0.11 7.80
N ALA A 128 14.44 -1.20 7.72
CA ALA A 128 15.88 -1.15 7.47
C ALA A 128 16.21 -0.55 6.09
N CYS A 129 15.48 -0.96 5.05
CA CYS A 129 15.71 -0.48 3.68
C CYS A 129 15.28 0.97 3.46
N LEU A 130 14.25 1.44 4.14
CA LEU A 130 13.67 2.77 3.92
C LEU A 130 14.05 3.78 5.01
N GLY A 131 14.87 3.38 5.99
CA GLY A 131 15.32 4.24 7.09
C GLY A 131 14.21 4.70 8.02
N LEU A 132 13.11 3.94 8.12
CA LEU A 132 11.93 4.33 8.89
C LEU A 132 12.19 4.14 10.39
N GLN A 133 11.95 5.20 11.16
CA GLN A 133 12.06 5.21 12.61
C GLN A 133 10.66 5.11 13.23
N GLY A 134 10.56 4.41 14.36
CA GLY A 134 9.32 4.30 15.14
C GLY A 134 8.33 3.24 14.67
N GLU A 135 7.22 3.16 15.41
CA GLU A 135 6.13 2.24 15.10
C GLU A 135 5.27 2.77 13.93
N LEU A 136 4.87 1.86 13.05
CA LEU A 136 3.99 2.14 11.91
C LEU A 136 2.68 1.40 12.16
N ASP A 137 1.57 2.04 11.82
CA ASP A 137 0.27 1.36 11.75
C ASP A 137 0.38 0.13 10.83
N ALA A 138 -0.25 -0.98 11.22
CA ALA A 138 -0.13 -2.24 10.51
C ALA A 138 -0.60 -2.11 9.05
N HIS A 139 -1.66 -1.35 8.79
CA HIS A 139 -2.18 -1.11 7.45
C HIS A 139 -1.23 -0.24 6.62
N ALA A 140 -0.66 0.79 7.26
CA ALA A 140 0.31 1.66 6.61
C ALA A 140 1.59 0.90 6.21
N ALA A 141 2.03 -0.04 7.05
CA ALA A 141 3.18 -0.89 6.76
C ALA A 141 2.91 -1.86 5.58
N ASP A 142 1.70 -2.39 5.45
CA ASP A 142 1.32 -3.25 4.33
C ASP A 142 1.22 -2.45 3.02
N ALA A 143 0.61 -1.26 3.07
CA ALA A 143 0.57 -0.33 1.93
C ALA A 143 1.98 0.05 1.44
N LEU A 144 2.90 0.31 2.37
CA LEU A 144 4.31 0.55 2.08
C LEU A 144 4.97 -0.65 1.37
N ALA A 145 4.69 -1.88 1.83
CA ALA A 145 5.22 -3.11 1.24
C ALA A 145 4.75 -3.31 -0.21
N LEU A 146 3.48 -3.02 -0.49
CA LEU A 146 2.89 -3.10 -1.83
C LEU A 146 3.58 -2.13 -2.80
N ALA A 147 3.69 -0.86 -2.41
CA ALA A 147 4.35 0.16 -3.23
C ALA A 147 5.83 -0.16 -3.48
N ALA A 148 6.55 -0.59 -2.43
CA ALA A 148 7.95 -0.97 -2.51
C ALA A 148 8.16 -2.15 -3.46
N THR A 149 7.27 -3.14 -3.43
CA THR A 149 7.33 -4.33 -4.29
C THR A 149 7.22 -3.95 -5.77
N VAL A 150 6.29 -3.07 -6.15
CA VAL A 150 6.15 -2.65 -7.55
C VAL A 150 7.37 -1.85 -8.01
N LEU A 151 7.91 -0.97 -7.17
CA LEU A 151 9.13 -0.22 -7.50
C LEU A 151 10.35 -1.14 -7.64
N ALA A 152 10.54 -2.09 -6.72
CA ALA A 152 11.58 -3.10 -6.78
C ALA A 152 11.55 -3.90 -8.09
N ARG A 153 10.36 -4.37 -8.47
CA ARG A 153 10.15 -5.10 -9.72
C ARG A 153 10.28 -4.23 -10.98
N SER A 154 10.16 -2.91 -10.83
CA SER A 154 10.36 -1.94 -11.91
C SER A 154 11.83 -1.50 -12.07
N GLY A 155 12.76 -2.16 -11.37
CA GLY A 155 14.19 -1.91 -11.48
C GLY A 155 14.74 -0.85 -10.49
N PHE A 156 13.93 -0.37 -9.55
CA PHE A 156 14.40 0.53 -8.49
C PHE A 156 14.80 -0.28 -7.26
N PRO A 157 16.08 -0.36 -6.89
CA PRO A 157 16.53 -1.30 -5.87
C PRO A 157 16.02 -0.92 -4.47
N LEU A 158 15.40 -1.89 -3.77
CA LEU A 158 15.12 -1.79 -2.34
C LEU A 158 16.43 -2.02 -1.57
N ARG A 159 17.10 -0.95 -1.19
CA ARG A 159 18.39 -0.97 -0.48
C ARG A 159 18.34 0.01 0.67
N ALA A 160 19.05 -0.31 1.75
CA ALA A 160 19.26 0.62 2.85
C ALA A 160 19.79 1.97 2.34
N PRO A 161 19.35 3.10 2.93
CA PRO A 161 19.89 4.39 2.55
C PRO A 161 21.40 4.35 2.73
N VAL A 162 22.13 4.79 1.69
CA VAL A 162 23.57 5.03 1.84
C VAL A 162 23.69 6.19 2.82
N VAL A 163 23.98 5.88 4.08
CA VAL A 163 24.38 6.89 5.05
C VAL A 163 25.67 7.47 4.48
N ALA A 164 25.60 8.70 3.96
CA ALA A 164 26.81 9.45 3.70
C ALA A 164 27.55 9.51 5.04
N ALA A 165 28.70 8.85 5.13
CA ALA A 165 29.61 9.01 6.24
C ALA A 165 29.84 10.52 6.38
N ARG A 166 29.39 11.08 7.51
CA ARG A 166 29.75 12.44 7.90
C ARG A 166 31.19 12.44 8.38
#